data_AF-A0A1G1FCY4-F1
#
_entry.id   AF-A0A1G1FCY4-F1
#
_cell.length_a   1.000
_cell.length_b   1.000
_cell.length_c   1.000
_cell.angle_alpha   90.00
_cell.angle_beta   90.00
_cell.angle_gamma   90.00
#
_symmetry.space_group_name_H-M   'P 1'
#
loop_
_entity.id
_entity.type
_entity.pdbx_description
1 polymer ?
#
loop_
_entity_poly.entity_id
_entity_poly.type
_entity_poly.pdbx_seq_one_letter_code
_entity_poly.pdbx_strand_id
1 'polypeptide(L)'
;MKVLVSFFAVLVLALVAYAGVEAANLQYLFGVIIPYAAFVTFLAGVVFRILKWGSSPVPFRIPTTCGQQKTLPWIKSSKLENPSGLLGVIARMALEVLFFRSLFRNLRTQLSDGPRLAYGEAKWLWLAGLAFHWSFLIILLRHLRFFMEKVPLPITMIEALDSFLQLGAPLLYMTDVVLLLAVTYLFIRRVGIPQLRYISLINDYFPLFLILGIAVTGVLMRYFFKVDVVGAKMLAMSLISLKPALPEVQIGALFYTHLFLLSVLFAYFPFSKLTHMAGVFLSPTRNMANNSRAKRHVNPWNYPVHVHTYQEYEDDFREKMKGAGLPVEKE
;
A
#
# COMPACT_ATOMS: atom_id res chain seq x y z
N MET A 1 -17.85 -10.33 -18.04
CA MET A 1 -17.00 -11.52 -17.79
C MET A 1 -15.95 -11.30 -16.68
N LYS A 2 -15.05 -10.30 -16.76
CA LYS A 2 -13.96 -10.09 -15.77
C LYS A 2 -14.40 -10.12 -14.30
N VAL A 3 -15.49 -9.41 -13.97
CA VAL A 3 -16.05 -9.37 -12.60
C VAL A 3 -16.50 -10.75 -12.13
N LEU A 4 -17.27 -11.47 -12.95
CA LEU A 4 -17.78 -12.80 -12.61
C LEU A 4 -16.65 -13.81 -12.44
N VAL A 5 -15.64 -13.78 -13.30
CA VAL A 5 -14.45 -14.64 -13.17
C VAL A 5 -13.75 -14.41 -11.84
N SER A 6 -13.53 -13.15 -11.46
CA SER A 6 -12.91 -12.83 -10.16
C SER A 6 -13.77 -13.25 -8.97
N PHE A 7 -15.08 -13.06 -9.04
CA PHE A 7 -16.02 -13.46 -7.99
C PHE A 7 -16.04 -14.98 -7.81
N PHE A 8 -16.24 -15.73 -8.90
CA PHE A 8 -16.27 -17.19 -8.84
C PHE A 8 -14.91 -17.79 -8.47
N ALA A 9 -13.80 -17.18 -8.87
CA ALA A 9 -12.48 -17.63 -8.42
C ALA A 9 -12.35 -17.58 -6.89
N VAL A 10 -12.76 -16.49 -6.24
CA VAL A 10 -12.72 -16.38 -4.77
C VAL A 10 -13.74 -17.31 -4.11
N LEU A 11 -14.93 -17.46 -4.70
CA LEU A 11 -15.94 -18.40 -4.19
C LEU A 11 -15.44 -19.85 -4.23
N VAL A 12 -14.86 -20.27 -5.35
CA VAL A 12 -14.26 -21.61 -5.49
C VAL A 12 -13.13 -21.81 -4.48
N LEU A 13 -12.25 -20.83 -4.30
CA LEU A 13 -11.19 -20.91 -3.28
C LEU A 13 -11.78 -21.11 -1.87
N ALA A 14 -12.82 -20.36 -1.52
CA ALA A 14 -13.49 -20.50 -0.23
C ALA A 14 -14.14 -21.88 -0.06
N LEU A 15 -14.86 -22.36 -1.09
CA LEU A 15 -15.51 -23.67 -1.08
C LEU A 15 -14.51 -24.82 -1.01
N VAL A 16 -13.38 -24.73 -1.71
CA VAL A 16 -12.30 -25.74 -1.67
C VAL A 16 -11.72 -25.85 -0.27
N ALA A 17 -11.45 -24.74 0.40
CA ALA A 17 -10.95 -24.76 1.77
C ALA A 17 -12.00 -25.31 2.75
N TYR A 18 -13.24 -24.87 2.62
CA TYR A 18 -14.33 -25.33 3.48
C TYR A 18 -14.56 -26.84 3.33
N ALA A 19 -14.77 -27.32 2.10
CA ALA A 19 -15.01 -28.73 1.82
C ALA A 19 -13.79 -29.61 2.10
N GLY A 20 -12.57 -29.12 1.83
CA GLY A 20 -11.34 -29.86 2.12
C GLY A 20 -11.16 -30.11 3.62
N VAL A 21 -11.60 -29.18 4.47
CA VAL A 21 -11.52 -29.35 5.93
C VAL A 21 -12.69 -30.18 6.44
N GLU A 22 -13.91 -29.87 6.01
CA GLU A 22 -15.13 -30.51 6.52
C GLU A 22 -15.27 -31.97 6.05
N ALA A 23 -15.01 -32.23 4.76
CA ALA A 23 -15.25 -33.55 4.17
C ALA A 23 -14.00 -34.44 4.08
N ALA A 24 -12.81 -33.84 4.00
CA ALA A 24 -11.56 -34.57 3.72
C ALA A 24 -10.52 -34.50 4.85
N ASN A 25 -10.84 -33.86 6.00
CA ASN A 25 -9.93 -33.74 7.15
C ASN A 25 -8.52 -33.22 6.77
N LEU A 26 -8.46 -32.20 5.90
CA LEU A 26 -7.21 -31.60 5.44
C LEU A 26 -6.72 -30.45 6.34
N GLN A 27 -6.99 -30.49 7.65
CA GLN A 27 -6.65 -29.40 8.59
C GLN A 27 -5.15 -29.09 8.58
N TYR A 28 -4.28 -30.10 8.48
CA TYR A 28 -2.83 -29.90 8.43
C TYR A 28 -2.39 -29.16 7.16
N LEU A 29 -2.99 -29.49 6.01
CA LEU A 29 -2.68 -28.83 4.73
C LEU A 29 -3.05 -27.33 4.79
N PHE A 30 -4.28 -27.02 5.20
CA PHE A 30 -4.80 -25.65 5.22
C PHE A 30 -4.31 -24.83 6.43
N GLY A 31 -3.98 -25.49 7.54
CA GLY A 31 -3.51 -24.85 8.78
C GLY A 31 -2.01 -24.66 8.88
N VAL A 32 -1.21 -25.47 8.17
CA VAL A 32 0.25 -25.48 8.31
C VAL A 32 0.96 -25.31 6.97
N ILE A 33 0.77 -26.24 6.04
CA ILE A 33 1.57 -26.29 4.80
C ILE A 33 1.30 -25.05 3.93
N ILE A 34 0.03 -24.75 3.65
CA ILE A 34 -0.34 -23.62 2.81
C ILE A 34 0.06 -22.27 3.43
N PRO A 35 -0.18 -22.00 4.73
CA PRO A 35 0.30 -20.77 5.37
C PRO A 35 1.81 -20.57 5.27
N TYR A 36 2.63 -21.61 5.49
CA TYR A 36 4.08 -21.50 5.32
C TYR A 36 4.48 -21.24 3.88
N ALA A 37 3.92 -21.97 2.91
CA ALA A 37 4.20 -21.76 1.49
C ALA A 37 3.82 -20.33 1.05
N ALA A 38 2.67 -19.83 1.51
CA ALA A 38 2.21 -18.48 1.25
C ALA A 38 3.12 -17.42 1.87
N PHE A 39 3.56 -17.61 3.12
CA PHE A 39 4.48 -16.69 3.78
C PHE A 39 5.84 -16.63 3.09
N VAL A 40 6.42 -17.78 2.73
CA VAL A 40 7.69 -17.84 1.97
C VAL A 40 7.55 -17.14 0.63
N THR A 41 6.46 -17.42 -0.11
CA THR A 41 6.16 -16.78 -1.40
C THR A 41 6.02 -15.27 -1.26
N PHE A 42 5.29 -14.82 -0.24
CA PHE A 42 5.13 -13.40 0.08
C PHE A 42 6.48 -12.73 0.33
N LEU A 43 7.27 -13.29 1.25
CA LEU A 43 8.55 -12.71 1.67
C LEU A 43 9.55 -12.67 0.51
N ALA A 44 9.75 -13.80 -0.19
CA ALA A 44 10.64 -13.88 -1.33
C ALA A 44 10.21 -12.91 -2.45
N GLY A 45 8.91 -12.87 -2.75
CA GLY A 45 8.37 -11.98 -3.78
C GLY A 45 8.51 -10.50 -3.44
N VAL A 46 8.27 -10.10 -2.18
CA VAL A 46 8.45 -8.71 -1.72
C VAL A 46 9.91 -8.31 -1.73
N VAL A 47 10.81 -9.16 -1.23
CA VAL A 47 12.27 -8.92 -1.28
C VAL A 47 12.73 -8.75 -2.72
N PHE A 48 12.33 -9.65 -3.63
CA PHE A 48 12.66 -9.55 -5.05
C PHE A 48 12.18 -8.22 -5.66
N ARG A 49 10.95 -7.78 -5.34
CA ARG A 49 10.41 -6.49 -5.81
C ARG A 49 11.23 -5.32 -5.29
N ILE A 50 11.55 -5.30 -3.99
CA ILE A 50 12.34 -4.23 -3.36
C ILE A 50 13.73 -4.15 -3.99
N LEU A 51 14.41 -5.28 -4.16
CA LEU A 51 15.73 -5.33 -4.79
C LEU A 51 15.65 -4.82 -6.24
N LYS A 52 14.68 -5.30 -7.03
CA LYS A 52 14.49 -4.85 -8.42
C LYS A 52 14.26 -3.34 -8.53
N TRP A 53 13.42 -2.76 -7.66
CA TRP A 53 13.17 -1.32 -7.67
C TRP A 53 14.36 -0.52 -7.13
N GLY A 54 15.01 -1.01 -6.08
CA GLY A 54 16.20 -0.38 -5.50
C GLY A 54 17.40 -0.35 -6.44
N SER A 55 17.52 -1.34 -7.33
CA SER A 55 18.56 -1.37 -8.38
C SER A 55 18.26 -0.49 -9.58
N SER A 56 17.09 0.17 -9.65
CA SER A 56 16.76 1.05 -10.77
C SER A 56 17.57 2.36 -10.67
N PRO A 57 18.39 2.71 -11.68
CA PRO A 57 19.17 3.94 -11.67
C PRO A 57 18.29 5.18 -11.57
N VAL A 58 18.68 6.13 -10.72
CA VAL A 58 18.00 7.42 -10.59
C VAL A 58 19.03 8.54 -10.75
N PRO A 59 19.39 8.88 -12.00
CA PRO A 59 20.52 9.79 -12.28
C PRO A 59 20.26 11.22 -11.83
N PHE A 60 18.98 11.62 -11.69
CA PHE A 60 18.58 12.96 -11.32
C PHE A 60 17.50 12.95 -10.25
N ARG A 61 17.46 14.02 -9.46
CA ARG A 61 16.34 14.26 -8.55
C ARG A 61 15.12 14.72 -9.34
N ILE A 62 14.09 13.87 -9.38
CA ILE A 62 12.84 14.10 -10.12
C ILE A 62 11.60 14.16 -9.21
N PRO A 63 11.61 14.88 -8.07
CA PRO A 63 10.45 14.96 -7.20
C PRO A 63 9.28 15.65 -7.93
N THR A 64 8.06 15.13 -7.77
CA THR A 64 6.86 15.83 -8.24
C THR A 64 6.70 17.14 -7.47
N THR A 65 6.59 18.25 -8.21
CA THR A 65 6.40 19.59 -7.64
C THR A 65 4.94 20.00 -7.74
N CYS A 66 4.21 19.95 -6.63
CA CYS A 66 2.78 20.32 -6.60
C CYS A 66 2.53 21.74 -6.06
N GLY A 67 3.59 22.52 -5.81
CA GLY A 67 3.50 23.85 -5.23
C GLY A 67 4.80 24.65 -5.38
N GLN A 68 4.84 25.83 -4.76
CA GLN A 68 5.94 26.78 -4.92
C GLN A 68 7.24 26.24 -4.34
N GLN A 69 8.28 26.16 -5.18
CA GLN A 69 9.62 25.73 -4.74
C GLN A 69 10.30 26.83 -3.90
N LYS A 70 11.26 26.44 -3.05
CA LYS A 70 12.09 27.41 -2.32
C LYS A 70 12.95 28.19 -3.32
N THR A 71 12.74 29.50 -3.38
CA THR A 71 13.45 30.42 -4.28
C THR A 71 13.97 31.62 -3.50
N LEU A 72 13.20 32.70 -3.44
CA LEU A 72 13.57 33.96 -2.81
C LEU A 72 12.92 34.10 -1.42
N PRO A 73 13.55 34.80 -0.45
CA PRO A 73 13.04 34.89 0.92
C PRO A 73 11.60 35.42 1.05
N TRP A 74 11.18 36.28 0.13
CA TRP A 74 9.84 36.89 0.13
C TRP A 74 8.77 36.03 -0.56
N ILE A 75 9.16 34.96 -1.27
CA ILE A 75 8.21 34.06 -1.92
C ILE A 75 7.93 32.87 -0.99
N LYS A 76 6.69 32.78 -0.51
CA LYS A 76 6.26 31.70 0.39
C LYS A 76 6.40 30.33 -0.28
N SER A 77 7.34 29.52 0.21
CA SER A 77 7.57 28.17 -0.28
C SER A 77 6.57 27.16 0.29
N SER A 78 6.16 26.19 -0.54
CA SER A 78 5.28 25.10 -0.14
C SER A 78 6.09 23.92 0.39
N LYS A 79 6.52 23.97 1.66
CA LYS A 79 7.45 22.98 2.27
C LYS A 79 7.03 21.51 2.18
N LEU A 80 5.73 21.23 2.11
CA LEU A 80 5.18 19.85 2.03
C LEU A 80 4.91 19.40 0.59
N GLU A 81 4.53 20.33 -0.29
CA GLU A 81 4.18 20.03 -1.69
C GLU A 81 5.41 20.10 -2.62
N ASN A 82 6.43 20.81 -2.18
CA ASN A 82 7.69 20.99 -2.87
C ASN A 82 8.85 21.00 -1.86
N PRO A 83 9.13 19.86 -1.22
CA PRO A 83 10.05 19.78 -0.10
C PRO A 83 11.49 20.03 -0.56
N SER A 84 12.14 21.06 -0.04
CA SER A 84 13.55 21.37 -0.35
C SER A 84 14.56 20.63 0.52
N GLY A 85 14.11 19.83 1.49
CA GLY A 85 14.97 19.12 2.46
C GLY A 85 14.31 17.87 3.04
N LEU A 86 15.08 17.08 3.79
CA LEU A 86 14.69 15.75 4.26
C LEU A 86 13.41 15.75 5.11
N LEU A 87 13.29 16.65 6.10
CA LEU A 87 12.10 16.73 6.95
C LEU A 87 10.82 17.00 6.15
N GLY A 88 10.89 17.83 5.12
CA GLY A 88 9.76 18.09 4.22
C GLY A 88 9.37 16.85 3.42
N VAL A 89 10.34 16.05 2.99
CA VAL A 89 10.10 14.77 2.29
C VAL A 89 9.45 13.77 3.23
N ILE A 90 9.96 13.61 4.45
CA ILE A 90 9.38 12.71 5.46
C ILE A 90 7.93 13.11 5.75
N ALA A 91 7.68 14.41 5.99
CA ALA A 91 6.33 14.91 6.25
C ALA A 91 5.39 14.71 5.05
N ARG A 92 5.85 14.95 3.82
CA ARG A 92 5.10 14.64 2.59
C ARG A 92 4.77 13.16 2.52
N MET A 93 5.75 12.28 2.72
CA MET A 93 5.56 10.83 2.66
C MET A 93 4.58 10.34 3.73
N ALA A 94 4.68 10.85 4.96
CA ALA A 94 3.73 10.54 6.02
C ALA A 94 2.30 10.94 5.64
N LEU A 95 2.11 12.14 5.06
CA LEU A 95 0.79 12.60 4.61
C LEU A 95 0.25 11.82 3.42
N GLU A 96 1.13 11.36 2.52
CA GLU A 96 0.74 10.50 1.40
C GLU A 96 0.34 9.11 1.86
N VAL A 97 1.08 8.49 2.78
CA VAL A 97 0.82 7.12 3.25
C VAL A 97 -0.37 7.06 4.20
N LEU A 98 -0.46 7.99 5.16
CA LEU A 98 -1.47 7.94 6.22
C LEU A 98 -2.79 8.63 5.84
N PHE A 99 -2.74 9.62 4.95
CA PHE A 99 -3.90 10.48 4.66
C PHE A 99 -4.21 10.62 3.17
N PHE A 100 -3.49 9.95 2.26
CA PHE A 100 -3.68 10.06 0.81
C PHE A 100 -3.84 11.51 0.34
N ARG A 101 -2.97 12.41 0.83
CA ARG A 101 -3.10 13.85 0.62
C ARG A 101 -3.20 14.24 -0.85
N SER A 102 -2.42 13.61 -1.74
CA SER A 102 -2.54 13.83 -3.19
C SER A 102 -3.91 13.46 -3.75
N LEU A 103 -4.53 12.40 -3.25
CA LEU A 103 -5.86 11.95 -3.67
C LEU A 103 -6.96 12.90 -3.18
N PHE A 104 -6.83 13.44 -1.96
CA PHE A 104 -7.76 14.45 -1.43
C PHE A 104 -7.84 15.69 -2.33
N ARG A 105 -6.71 16.06 -2.93
CA ARG A 105 -6.56 17.23 -3.81
C ARG A 105 -6.81 16.93 -5.28
N ASN A 106 -7.27 15.72 -5.61
CA ASN A 106 -7.51 15.32 -6.98
C ASN A 106 -8.76 16.05 -7.54
N LEU A 107 -8.50 17.13 -8.28
CA LEU A 107 -9.50 17.91 -9.02
C LEU A 107 -9.86 17.16 -10.31
N ARG A 108 -11.12 16.73 -10.46
CA ARG A 108 -11.64 16.17 -11.72
C ARG A 108 -12.22 17.28 -12.57
N THR A 109 -11.74 17.48 -13.78
CA THR A 109 -12.46 18.26 -14.78
C THR A 109 -13.72 17.50 -15.23
N GLN A 110 -14.88 18.13 -15.11
CA GLN A 110 -16.19 17.68 -15.58
C GLN A 110 -16.76 18.77 -16.47
N LEU A 111 -17.45 18.41 -17.55
CA LEU A 111 -18.22 19.39 -18.31
C LEU A 111 -19.53 19.61 -17.54
N SER A 112 -19.77 20.84 -17.05
CA SER A 112 -21.06 21.25 -16.51
C SER A 112 -22.05 21.42 -17.67
N ASP A 113 -23.35 21.48 -17.40
CA ASP A 113 -24.35 21.85 -18.42
C ASP A 113 -23.96 23.20 -19.08
N GLY A 114 -23.45 23.14 -20.31
CA GLY A 114 -22.88 24.28 -21.07
C GLY A 114 -21.37 24.18 -21.37
N PRO A 115 -20.74 25.21 -21.97
CA PRO A 115 -19.31 25.21 -22.31
C PRO A 115 -18.40 25.50 -21.10
N ARG A 116 -18.78 25.04 -19.89
CA ARG A 116 -18.05 25.31 -18.65
C ARG A 116 -17.45 24.03 -18.09
N LEU A 117 -16.14 24.01 -17.94
CA LEU A 117 -15.42 22.97 -17.21
C LEU A 117 -15.62 23.21 -15.70
N ALA A 118 -16.43 22.38 -15.05
CA ALA A 118 -16.50 22.26 -13.61
C ALA A 118 -15.34 21.39 -13.09
N TYR A 119 -14.84 21.68 -11.88
CA TYR A 119 -13.82 20.85 -11.24
C TYR A 119 -14.45 20.12 -10.04
N GLY A 120 -14.76 18.83 -10.18
CA GLY A 120 -15.31 17.97 -9.12
C GLY A 120 -14.20 17.27 -8.32
N GLU A 121 -14.21 17.36 -6.99
CA GLU A 121 -13.19 16.71 -6.17
C GLU A 121 -13.52 15.22 -5.95
N ALA A 122 -12.50 14.35 -5.98
CA ALA A 122 -12.66 12.92 -5.69
C ALA A 122 -12.81 12.59 -4.18
N LYS A 123 -13.48 13.46 -3.40
CA LYS A 123 -13.59 13.37 -1.94
C LYS A 123 -14.18 12.05 -1.43
N TRP A 124 -15.19 11.52 -2.12
CA TRP A 124 -15.77 10.22 -1.76
C TRP A 124 -14.82 9.05 -1.96
N LEU A 125 -14.01 9.09 -3.03
CA LEU A 125 -12.96 8.08 -3.24
C LEU A 125 -11.88 8.20 -2.17
N TRP A 126 -11.48 9.43 -1.82
CA TRP A 126 -10.53 9.67 -0.76
C TRP A 126 -11.04 9.11 0.58
N LEU A 127 -12.28 9.44 0.97
CA LEU A 127 -12.86 9.00 2.23
C LEU A 127 -12.97 7.47 2.30
N ALA A 128 -13.55 6.84 1.27
CA ALA A 128 -13.70 5.39 1.24
C ALA A 128 -12.34 4.66 1.15
N GLY A 129 -11.38 5.23 0.39
CA GLY A 129 -10.02 4.72 0.34
C GLY A 129 -9.33 4.80 1.70
N LEU A 130 -9.46 5.92 2.40
CA LEU A 130 -8.89 6.15 3.73
C LEU A 130 -9.53 5.20 4.76
N ALA A 131 -10.86 5.11 4.77
CA ALA A 131 -11.62 4.19 5.62
C ALA A 131 -11.17 2.73 5.41
N PHE A 132 -11.07 2.29 4.15
CA PHE A 132 -10.58 0.95 3.82
C PHE A 132 -9.19 0.68 4.41
N HIS A 133 -8.21 1.57 4.17
CA HIS A 133 -6.83 1.32 4.60
C HIS A 133 -6.65 1.40 6.12
N TRP A 134 -7.29 2.36 6.79
CA TRP A 134 -7.22 2.46 8.25
C TRP A 134 -7.92 1.30 8.94
N SER A 135 -9.12 0.90 8.48
CA SER A 135 -9.77 -0.30 9.02
C SER A 135 -8.93 -1.54 8.79
N PHE A 136 -8.38 -1.72 7.59
CA PHE A 136 -7.50 -2.86 7.30
C PHE A 136 -6.24 -2.86 8.20
N LEU A 137 -5.59 -1.71 8.38
CA LEU A 137 -4.42 -1.56 9.24
C LEU A 137 -4.75 -1.87 10.71
N ILE A 138 -5.82 -1.29 11.24
CA ILE A 138 -6.26 -1.53 12.63
C ILE A 138 -6.59 -3.01 12.82
N ILE A 139 -7.35 -3.61 11.90
CA ILE A 139 -7.66 -5.04 11.94
C ILE A 139 -6.36 -5.86 11.96
N LEU A 140 -5.39 -5.57 11.09
CA LEU A 140 -4.10 -6.25 11.07
C LEU A 140 -3.34 -6.11 12.40
N LEU A 141 -3.31 -4.91 12.98
CA LEU A 141 -2.66 -4.66 14.28
C LEU A 141 -3.33 -5.45 15.41
N ARG A 142 -4.67 -5.54 15.43
CA ARG A 142 -5.38 -6.38 16.40
C ARG A 142 -5.07 -7.86 16.22
N HIS A 143 -4.91 -8.33 14.98
CA HIS A 143 -4.57 -9.74 14.70
C HIS A 143 -3.22 -10.14 15.29
N LEU A 144 -2.32 -9.19 15.55
CA LEU A 144 -1.05 -9.46 16.23
C LEU A 144 -1.24 -10.09 17.62
N ARG A 145 -2.42 -9.92 18.26
CA ARG A 145 -2.75 -10.59 19.54
C ARG A 145 -2.61 -12.11 19.51
N PHE A 146 -2.81 -12.72 18.33
CA PHE A 146 -2.75 -14.17 18.17
C PHE A 146 -1.32 -14.69 18.13
N PHE A 147 -0.36 -13.81 17.86
CA PHE A 147 1.07 -14.11 17.72
C PHE A 147 1.88 -13.70 18.95
N MET A 148 1.20 -13.37 20.06
CA MET A 148 1.83 -12.89 21.29
C MET A 148 1.22 -13.61 22.49
N GLU A 149 2.08 -14.05 23.42
CA GLU A 149 1.63 -14.66 24.68
C GLU A 149 0.80 -13.66 25.50
N LYS A 150 1.38 -12.48 25.76
CA LYS A 150 0.73 -11.33 26.40
C LYS A 150 0.51 -10.22 25.38
N VAL A 151 -0.72 -9.72 25.30
CA VAL A 151 -1.07 -8.64 24.36
C VAL A 151 -0.56 -7.30 24.94
N PRO A 152 0.28 -6.56 24.20
CA PRO A 152 0.85 -5.31 24.68
C PRO A 152 -0.21 -4.19 24.73
N LEU A 153 0.01 -3.23 25.63
CA LEU A 153 -0.92 -2.13 25.91
C LEU A 153 -1.38 -1.36 24.64
N PRO A 154 -0.53 -1.03 23.65
CA PRO A 154 -0.99 -0.33 22.46
C PRO A 154 -2.06 -1.11 21.67
N ILE A 155 -1.96 -2.44 21.61
CA ILE A 155 -2.95 -3.27 20.91
C ILE A 155 -4.26 -3.31 21.70
N THR A 156 -4.19 -3.46 23.03
CA THR A 156 -5.40 -3.45 23.85
C THR A 156 -6.12 -2.11 23.83
N MET A 157 -5.38 -0.98 23.77
CA MET A 157 -5.95 0.36 23.59
C MET A 157 -6.66 0.49 22.24
N ILE A 158 -6.07 0.00 21.15
CA ILE A 158 -6.69 -0.01 19.83
C ILE A 158 -7.99 -0.81 19.85
N GLU A 159 -7.97 -2.01 20.43
CA GLU A 159 -9.19 -2.84 20.56
C GLU A 159 -10.28 -2.13 21.34
N ALA A 160 -9.94 -1.51 22.48
CA ALA A 160 -10.90 -0.79 23.31
C ALA A 160 -11.55 0.39 22.57
N LEU A 161 -10.75 1.18 21.83
CA LEU A 161 -11.25 2.28 21.01
C LEU A 161 -12.16 1.79 19.88
N ASP A 162 -11.82 0.66 19.25
CA ASP A 162 -12.58 0.09 18.14
C ASP A 162 -13.91 -0.52 18.58
N SER A 163 -13.99 -1.00 19.82
CA SER A 163 -15.23 -1.48 20.45
C SER A 163 -15.89 -0.47 21.40
N PHE A 164 -15.55 0.83 21.32
CA PHE A 164 -15.99 1.84 22.28
C PHE A 164 -17.52 1.97 22.38
N LEU A 165 -18.26 1.70 21.30
CA LEU A 165 -19.72 1.72 21.29
C LEU A 165 -20.35 0.62 22.15
N GLN A 166 -19.58 -0.40 22.56
CA GLN A 166 -20.00 -1.51 23.42
C GLN A 166 -21.30 -2.20 22.95
N LEU A 167 -21.51 -2.27 21.63
CA LEU A 167 -22.70 -2.87 21.03
C LEU A 167 -22.54 -4.39 20.88
N GLY A 168 -23.48 -5.16 21.40
CA GLY A 168 -23.55 -6.63 21.23
C GLY A 168 -22.63 -7.45 22.13
N ALA A 169 -22.78 -8.77 22.05
CA ALA A 169 -21.97 -9.75 22.78
C ALA A 169 -21.57 -10.92 21.85
N PRO A 170 -20.30 -11.00 21.35
CA PRO A 170 -19.15 -10.16 21.69
C PRO A 170 -19.25 -8.72 21.17
N LEU A 171 -18.49 -7.80 21.77
CA LEU A 171 -18.50 -6.40 21.37
C LEU A 171 -18.17 -6.23 19.88
N LEU A 172 -19.01 -5.45 19.21
CA LEU A 172 -18.86 -5.08 17.82
C LEU A 172 -17.65 -4.16 17.65
N TYR A 173 -16.76 -4.53 16.75
CA TYR A 173 -15.71 -3.64 16.28
C TYR A 173 -16.19 -2.79 15.12
N MET A 174 -16.01 -1.48 15.23
CA MET A 174 -16.39 -0.53 14.19
C MET A 174 -15.63 -0.78 12.89
N THR A 175 -14.34 -1.14 12.97
CA THR A 175 -13.52 -1.39 11.77
C THR A 175 -14.02 -2.56 10.94
N ASP A 176 -14.68 -3.56 11.54
CA ASP A 176 -15.25 -4.69 10.80
C ASP A 176 -16.36 -4.19 9.85
N VAL A 177 -17.25 -3.33 10.37
CA VAL A 177 -18.35 -2.71 9.61
C VAL A 177 -17.79 -1.73 8.58
N VAL A 178 -16.87 -0.85 8.98
CA VAL A 178 -16.28 0.17 8.10
C VAL A 178 -15.50 -0.49 6.96
N LEU A 179 -14.76 -1.56 7.21
CA LEU A 179 -14.05 -2.30 6.16
C LEU A 179 -15.02 -2.87 5.13
N LEU A 180 -16.09 -3.54 5.58
CA LEU A 180 -17.11 -4.13 4.69
C LEU A 180 -17.82 -3.04 3.85
N LEU A 181 -18.21 -1.93 4.46
CA LEU A 181 -18.82 -0.81 3.75
C LEU A 181 -17.84 -0.18 2.75
N ALA A 182 -16.60 0.05 3.14
CA ALA A 182 -15.60 0.68 2.30
C ALA A 182 -15.22 -0.18 1.09
N VAL A 183 -14.95 -1.48 1.29
CA VAL A 183 -14.62 -2.39 0.17
C VAL A 183 -15.82 -2.55 -0.78
N THR A 184 -17.04 -2.63 -0.24
CA THR A 184 -18.27 -2.70 -1.04
C THR A 184 -18.47 -1.43 -1.85
N TYR A 185 -18.30 -0.25 -1.25
CA TYR A 185 -18.36 1.03 -1.96
C TYR A 185 -17.30 1.10 -3.06
N LEU A 186 -16.04 0.73 -2.79
CA LEU A 186 -14.95 0.76 -3.78
C LEU A 186 -15.22 -0.19 -4.96
N PHE A 187 -15.80 -1.37 -4.68
CA PHE A 187 -16.26 -2.30 -5.70
C PHE A 187 -17.41 -1.71 -6.52
N ILE A 188 -18.48 -1.25 -5.87
CA ILE A 188 -19.65 -0.63 -6.52
C ILE A 188 -19.21 0.54 -7.39
N ARG A 189 -18.32 1.40 -6.91
CA ARG A 189 -17.75 2.52 -7.68
C ARG A 189 -17.03 2.03 -8.94
N ARG A 190 -16.24 0.96 -8.83
CA ARG A 190 -15.47 0.40 -9.95
C ARG A 190 -16.37 -0.22 -11.02
N VAL A 191 -17.44 -0.90 -10.61
CA VAL A 191 -18.39 -1.45 -11.58
C VAL A 191 -19.37 -0.39 -12.06
N GLY A 192 -19.85 0.53 -11.22
CA GLY A 192 -20.88 1.50 -11.57
C GLY A 192 -20.43 2.58 -12.57
N ILE A 193 -19.17 3.01 -12.49
CA ILE A 193 -18.64 4.07 -13.38
C ILE A 193 -18.12 3.44 -14.70
N PRO A 194 -18.71 3.76 -15.87
CA PRO A 194 -18.37 3.12 -17.15
C PRO A 194 -16.89 3.20 -17.52
N GLN A 195 -16.26 4.37 -17.31
CA GLN A 195 -14.85 4.60 -17.62
C GLN A 195 -13.95 3.71 -16.77
N LEU A 196 -14.27 3.54 -15.48
CA LEU A 196 -13.50 2.66 -14.59
C LEU A 196 -13.70 1.19 -14.94
N ARG A 197 -14.94 0.79 -15.26
CA ARG A 197 -15.26 -0.57 -15.67
C ARG A 197 -14.50 -0.96 -16.94
N TYR A 198 -14.40 -0.04 -17.90
CA TYR A 198 -13.70 -0.25 -19.17
C TYR A 198 -12.20 -0.55 -18.95
N ILE A 199 -11.52 0.26 -18.14
CA ILE A 199 -10.08 0.10 -17.88
C ILE A 199 -9.74 -0.98 -16.83
N SER A 200 -10.74 -1.52 -16.12
CA SER A 200 -10.51 -2.50 -15.06
C SER A 200 -10.17 -3.89 -15.62
N LEU A 201 -9.22 -4.55 -14.98
CA LEU A 201 -8.73 -5.89 -15.31
C LEU A 201 -9.15 -6.89 -14.21
N ILE A 202 -8.92 -8.18 -14.46
CA ILE A 202 -9.19 -9.24 -13.45
C ILE A 202 -8.38 -8.97 -12.16
N ASN A 203 -7.16 -8.46 -12.29
CA ASN A 203 -6.29 -8.10 -11.15
C ASN A 203 -6.77 -6.89 -10.34
N ASP A 204 -7.82 -6.18 -10.79
CA ASP A 204 -8.50 -5.12 -10.04
C ASP A 204 -9.69 -5.64 -9.22
N TYR A 205 -10.38 -6.66 -9.72
CA TYR A 205 -11.57 -7.23 -9.07
C TYR A 205 -11.22 -8.36 -8.10
N PHE A 206 -10.26 -9.21 -8.46
CA PHE A 206 -9.86 -10.35 -7.63
C PHE A 206 -9.44 -9.95 -6.21
N PRO A 207 -8.58 -8.94 -5.99
CA PRO A 207 -8.19 -8.55 -4.64
C PRO A 207 -9.36 -7.97 -3.83
N LEU A 208 -10.29 -7.27 -4.48
CA LEU A 208 -11.46 -6.70 -3.80
C LEU A 208 -12.38 -7.82 -3.28
N PHE A 209 -12.67 -8.82 -4.11
CA PHE A 209 -13.45 -9.98 -3.68
C PHE A 209 -12.71 -10.82 -2.64
N LEU A 210 -11.39 -10.98 -2.78
CA LEU A 210 -10.59 -11.74 -1.83
C LEU A 210 -10.61 -11.08 -0.44
N ILE A 211 -10.38 -9.77 -0.36
CA ILE A 211 -10.43 -9.01 0.88
C ILE A 211 -11.85 -8.99 1.46
N LEU A 212 -12.87 -8.85 0.62
CA LEU A 212 -14.26 -8.96 1.06
C LEU A 212 -14.55 -10.35 1.66
N GLY A 213 -14.10 -11.43 1.02
CA GLY A 213 -14.24 -12.80 1.54
C GLY A 213 -13.53 -13.01 2.88
N ILE A 214 -12.31 -12.48 3.02
CA ILE A 214 -11.55 -12.50 4.30
C ILE A 214 -12.33 -11.73 5.38
N ALA A 215 -12.81 -10.52 5.07
CA ALA A 215 -13.58 -9.70 6.02
C ALA A 215 -14.89 -10.37 6.43
N VAL A 216 -15.66 -10.89 5.46
CA VAL A 216 -16.93 -11.59 5.70
C VAL A 216 -16.71 -12.84 6.55
N THR A 217 -15.74 -13.69 6.21
CA THR A 217 -15.43 -14.88 7.01
C THR A 217 -14.99 -14.50 8.43
N GLY A 218 -14.20 -13.44 8.60
CA GLY A 218 -13.81 -12.92 9.92
C GLY A 218 -15.01 -12.48 10.77
N VAL A 219 -15.94 -11.71 10.19
CA VAL A 219 -17.18 -11.27 10.85
C VAL A 219 -18.07 -12.45 11.21
N LEU A 220 -18.25 -13.41 10.28
CA LEU A 220 -19.03 -14.62 10.51
C LEU A 220 -18.46 -15.44 11.69
N MET A 221 -17.15 -15.66 11.72
CA MET A 221 -16.49 -16.39 12.81
C MET A 221 -16.66 -15.72 14.17
N ARG A 222 -16.59 -14.39 14.23
CA ARG A 222 -16.63 -13.66 15.50
C ARG A 222 -18.05 -13.55 16.06
N TYR A 223 -19.02 -13.16 15.24
CA TYR A 223 -20.35 -12.78 15.73
C TYR A 223 -21.41 -13.88 15.58
N PHE A 224 -21.25 -14.80 14.64
CA PHE A 224 -22.27 -15.79 14.31
C PHE A 224 -21.87 -17.22 14.70
N PHE A 225 -20.72 -17.69 14.22
CA PHE A 225 -20.29 -19.09 14.42
C PHE A 225 -19.45 -19.31 15.68
N LYS A 226 -18.84 -18.25 16.24
CA LYS A 226 -18.08 -18.26 17.50
C LYS A 226 -17.03 -19.38 17.56
N VAL A 227 -16.08 -19.34 16.62
CA VAL A 227 -14.97 -20.31 16.53
C VAL A 227 -14.08 -20.30 17.77
N ASP A 228 -13.36 -21.40 18.02
CA ASP A 228 -12.43 -21.50 19.15
C ASP A 228 -11.21 -20.57 18.97
N VAL A 229 -11.25 -19.45 19.69
CA VAL A 229 -10.20 -18.42 19.71
C VAL A 229 -8.92 -18.94 20.36
N VAL A 230 -9.01 -19.88 21.31
CA VAL A 230 -7.84 -20.46 21.99
C VAL A 230 -7.09 -21.38 21.03
N GLY A 231 -7.80 -22.30 20.37
CA GLY A 231 -7.22 -23.16 19.31
C GLY A 231 -6.61 -22.35 18.17
N ALA A 232 -7.27 -21.27 17.73
CA ALA A 232 -6.72 -20.36 16.73
C ALA A 232 -5.40 -19.70 17.19
N LYS A 233 -5.33 -19.25 18.45
CA LYS A 233 -4.10 -18.69 19.03
C LYS A 233 -3.00 -19.75 19.15
N MET A 234 -3.33 -20.96 19.59
CA MET A 234 -2.35 -22.05 19.69
C MET A 234 -1.75 -22.40 18.33
N LEU A 235 -2.57 -22.50 17.28
CA LEU A 235 -2.08 -22.71 15.92
C LEU A 235 -1.19 -21.55 15.46
N ALA A 236 -1.60 -20.30 15.65
CA ALA A 236 -0.79 -19.14 15.27
C ALA A 236 0.58 -19.13 15.97
N MET A 237 0.61 -19.43 17.28
CA MET A 237 1.83 -19.55 18.08
C MET A 237 2.71 -20.74 17.64
N SER A 238 2.11 -21.88 17.28
CA SER A 238 2.84 -23.06 16.80
C SER A 238 3.52 -22.78 15.46
N LEU A 239 2.88 -22.00 14.57
CA LEU A 239 3.44 -21.58 13.30
C LEU A 239 4.65 -20.64 13.47
N ILE A 240 4.55 -19.61 14.32
CA ILE A 240 5.66 -18.64 14.51
C ILE A 240 6.83 -19.23 15.30
N SER A 241 6.57 -20.20 16.18
CA SER A 241 7.61 -20.91 16.92
C SER A 241 8.27 -22.03 16.12
N LEU A 242 7.86 -22.21 14.85
CA LEU A 242 8.36 -23.24 13.93
C LEU A 242 8.21 -24.67 14.48
N LYS A 243 7.18 -24.88 15.32
CA LYS A 243 6.81 -26.17 15.90
C LYS A 243 5.34 -26.45 15.56
N PRO A 244 5.02 -26.69 14.28
CA PRO A 244 3.64 -26.76 13.83
C PRO A 244 2.91 -27.91 14.52
N ALA A 245 1.83 -27.55 15.20
CA ALA A 245 0.93 -28.49 15.87
C ALA A 245 -0.51 -28.03 15.62
N LEU A 246 -1.38 -29.00 15.31
CA LEU A 246 -2.81 -28.77 15.28
C LEU A 246 -3.35 -28.79 16.71
N PRO A 247 -4.31 -27.91 17.05
CA PRO A 247 -4.97 -27.97 18.34
C PRO A 247 -5.78 -29.26 18.47
N GLU A 248 -5.88 -29.78 19.70
CA GLU A 248 -6.67 -30.98 20.01
C GLU A 248 -8.17 -30.79 19.72
N VAL A 249 -8.67 -29.58 19.99
CA VAL A 249 -10.05 -29.17 19.68
C VAL A 249 -10.11 -28.60 18.27
N GLN A 250 -11.07 -29.08 17.48
CA GLN A 250 -11.30 -28.56 16.13
C GLN A 250 -11.83 -27.12 16.19
N ILE A 251 -11.12 -26.19 15.52
CA ILE A 251 -11.47 -24.76 15.47
C ILE A 251 -12.74 -24.50 14.63
N GLY A 252 -12.95 -25.30 13.58
CA GLY A 252 -14.05 -25.20 12.62
C GLY A 252 -13.60 -24.83 11.19
N ALA A 253 -14.30 -25.36 10.18
CA ALA A 253 -13.94 -25.20 8.76
C ALA A 253 -13.90 -23.73 8.29
N LEU A 254 -14.73 -22.87 8.88
CA LEU A 254 -14.75 -21.44 8.54
C LEU A 254 -13.44 -20.72 8.90
N PHE A 255 -12.76 -21.14 9.97
CA PHE A 255 -11.44 -20.62 10.34
C PHE A 255 -10.37 -20.97 9.31
N TYR A 256 -10.31 -22.23 8.90
CA TYR A 256 -9.36 -22.66 7.88
C TYR A 256 -9.67 -22.03 6.52
N THR A 257 -10.95 -21.77 6.22
CA THR A 257 -11.35 -21.00 5.04
C THR A 257 -10.81 -19.57 5.10
N HIS A 258 -10.98 -18.88 6.23
CA HIS A 258 -10.43 -17.53 6.44
C HIS A 258 -8.90 -17.51 6.30
N LEU A 259 -8.21 -18.43 6.97
CA LEU A 259 -6.75 -18.57 6.92
C LEU A 259 -6.25 -18.90 5.51
N PHE A 260 -6.98 -19.73 4.76
CA PHE A 260 -6.65 -20.04 3.38
C PHE A 260 -6.79 -18.82 2.48
N LEU A 261 -7.89 -18.07 2.56
CA LEU A 261 -8.07 -16.84 1.79
C LEU A 261 -6.97 -15.81 2.12
N LEU A 262 -6.58 -15.69 3.40
CA LEU A 262 -5.45 -14.87 3.82
C LEU A 262 -4.12 -15.37 3.23
N SER A 263 -3.91 -16.68 3.20
CA SER A 263 -2.72 -17.30 2.60
C SER A 263 -2.66 -17.03 1.08
N VAL A 264 -3.80 -17.12 0.39
CA VAL A 264 -3.90 -16.72 -1.03
C VAL A 264 -3.59 -15.24 -1.19
N LEU A 265 -4.08 -14.37 -0.31
CA LEU A 265 -3.77 -12.94 -0.35
C LEU A 265 -2.27 -12.69 -0.24
N PHE A 266 -1.58 -13.37 0.68
CA PHE A 266 -0.13 -13.27 0.89
C PHE A 266 0.64 -13.76 -0.33
N ALA A 267 0.32 -14.96 -0.84
CA ALA A 267 0.97 -15.52 -2.02
C ALA A 267 0.77 -14.64 -3.27
N TYR A 268 -0.42 -14.04 -3.42
CA TYR A 268 -0.77 -13.17 -4.54
C TYR A 268 -0.17 -11.76 -4.41
N PHE A 269 0.06 -11.28 -3.19
CA PHE A 269 0.49 -9.91 -2.89
C PHE A 269 1.66 -9.42 -3.76
N PRO A 270 2.84 -10.09 -3.81
CA PRO A 270 4.03 -9.60 -4.52
C PRO A 270 3.86 -9.53 -6.05
N PHE A 271 2.83 -10.16 -6.61
CA PHE A 271 2.57 -10.22 -8.05
C PHE A 271 1.44 -9.28 -8.49
N SER A 272 0.90 -8.49 -7.56
CA SER A 272 -0.32 -7.73 -7.78
C SER A 272 -0.15 -6.23 -7.58
N LYS A 273 -1.24 -5.47 -7.76
CA LYS A 273 -1.28 -4.03 -7.44
C LYS A 273 -1.12 -3.74 -5.94
N LEU A 274 -1.26 -4.75 -5.07
CA LEU A 274 -1.08 -4.60 -3.62
C LEU A 274 0.36 -4.25 -3.23
N THR A 275 1.33 -4.56 -4.10
CA THR A 275 2.74 -4.19 -3.87
C THR A 275 3.00 -2.69 -3.77
N HIS A 276 2.01 -1.84 -4.08
CA HIS A 276 2.10 -0.40 -3.82
C HIS A 276 2.42 -0.08 -2.36
N MET A 277 2.09 -0.97 -1.41
CA MET A 277 2.44 -0.87 0.01
C MET A 277 3.95 -0.63 0.20
N ALA A 278 4.81 -1.37 -0.51
CA ALA A 278 6.26 -1.17 -0.47
C ALA A 278 6.72 -0.15 -1.52
N GLY A 279 6.14 -0.21 -2.73
CA GLY A 279 6.56 0.62 -3.86
C GLY A 279 6.44 2.12 -3.63
N VAL A 280 5.53 2.57 -2.77
CA VAL A 280 5.36 4.01 -2.46
C VAL A 280 6.64 4.62 -1.89
N PHE A 281 7.40 3.88 -1.08
CA PHE A 281 8.62 4.36 -0.42
C PHE A 281 9.83 4.42 -1.35
N LEU A 282 9.80 3.66 -2.45
CA LEU A 282 10.87 3.58 -3.44
C LEU A 282 10.60 4.45 -4.67
N SER A 283 9.54 5.26 -4.66
CA SER A 283 9.21 6.13 -5.78
C SER A 283 10.04 7.43 -5.76
N PRO A 284 10.95 7.65 -6.74
CA PRO A 284 11.82 8.84 -6.79
C PRO A 284 11.06 10.17 -6.83
N THR A 285 9.88 10.14 -7.43
CA THR A 285 9.01 11.32 -7.55
C THR A 285 8.39 11.72 -6.22
N ARG A 286 8.39 10.82 -5.23
CA ARG A 286 7.80 11.02 -3.90
C ARG A 286 8.85 11.21 -2.80
N ASN A 287 9.91 10.40 -2.84
CA ASN A 287 10.90 10.29 -1.75
C ASN A 287 12.13 11.21 -1.90
N MET A 288 12.16 12.11 -2.89
CA MET A 288 13.27 13.04 -3.11
C MET A 288 12.93 14.47 -2.71
N ALA A 289 13.96 15.22 -2.29
CA ALA A 289 13.86 16.65 -2.06
C ALA A 289 14.15 17.44 -3.34
N ASN A 290 13.36 18.48 -3.62
CA ASN A 290 13.59 19.42 -4.70
C ASN A 290 14.65 20.46 -4.30
N ASN A 291 15.91 20.10 -4.50
CA ASN A 291 17.05 20.98 -4.22
C ASN A 291 18.09 20.98 -5.34
N SER A 292 17.71 20.59 -6.56
CA SER A 292 18.61 20.57 -7.71
C SER A 292 19.18 21.95 -8.06
N ARG A 293 18.47 23.02 -7.68
CA ARG A 293 18.94 24.42 -7.83
C ARG A 293 19.89 24.89 -6.73
N ALA A 294 19.97 24.17 -5.61
CA ALA A 294 20.77 24.54 -4.44
C ALA A 294 21.99 23.63 -4.23
N LYS A 295 21.95 22.41 -4.78
CA LYS A 295 23.02 21.42 -4.67
C LYS A 295 23.23 20.78 -6.04
N ARG A 296 24.50 20.71 -6.46
CA ARG A 296 24.89 19.92 -7.63
C ARG A 296 24.71 18.44 -7.31
N HIS A 297 23.94 17.72 -8.12
CA HIS A 297 23.82 16.26 -8.04
C HIS A 297 24.62 15.66 -9.18
N VAL A 298 25.68 14.94 -8.84
CA VAL A 298 26.49 14.24 -9.83
C VAL A 298 25.90 12.85 -10.01
N ASN A 299 25.63 12.49 -11.26
CA ASN A 299 25.14 11.17 -11.61
C ASN A 299 26.28 10.15 -11.41
N PRO A 300 26.16 9.16 -10.49
CA PRO A 300 27.20 8.15 -10.28
C PRO A 300 27.33 7.17 -11.45
N TRP A 301 26.36 7.14 -12.37
CA TRP A 301 26.38 6.33 -13.60
C TRP A 301 27.01 7.07 -14.80
N ASN A 302 27.58 8.27 -14.61
CA ASN A 302 28.30 8.94 -15.69
C ASN A 302 29.63 8.23 -15.96
N TYR A 303 29.85 7.80 -17.20
CA TYR A 303 31.15 7.36 -17.67
C TYR A 303 32.08 8.59 -17.85
N PRO A 304 33.41 8.40 -17.83
CA PRO A 304 34.34 9.49 -18.10
C PRO A 304 34.11 10.00 -19.54
N VAL A 305 33.59 11.23 -19.65
CA VAL A 305 33.46 11.93 -20.93
C VAL A 305 34.62 12.91 -21.02
N HIS A 306 35.32 12.95 -22.15
CA HIS A 306 36.26 14.02 -22.42
C HIS A 306 35.48 15.35 -22.49
N VAL A 307 35.70 16.21 -21.51
CA VAL A 307 35.08 17.54 -21.45
C VAL A 307 36.12 18.58 -21.81
N HIS A 308 35.75 19.54 -22.66
CA HIS A 308 36.57 20.74 -22.88
C HIS A 308 36.50 21.58 -21.61
N THR A 309 37.61 21.67 -20.90
CA THR A 309 37.70 22.39 -19.63
C THR A 309 37.63 23.89 -19.87
N TYR A 310 37.27 24.65 -18.83
CA TYR A 310 37.31 26.10 -18.92
C TYR A 310 38.71 26.62 -19.27
N GLN A 311 39.77 25.95 -18.80
CA GLN A 311 41.15 26.32 -19.10
C GLN A 311 41.49 26.13 -20.58
N GLU A 312 41.11 25.00 -21.17
CA GLU A 312 41.31 24.74 -22.60
C GLU A 312 40.46 25.71 -23.44
N TYR A 313 39.22 25.97 -23.03
CA TYR A 313 38.35 26.96 -23.68
C TYR A 313 38.94 28.38 -23.60
N GLU A 314 39.45 28.76 -22.44
CA GLU A 314 40.12 30.05 -22.28
C GLU A 314 41.38 30.13 -23.14
N ASP A 315 42.20 29.08 -23.19
CA ASP A 315 43.40 29.03 -24.04
C ASP A 315 43.05 29.15 -25.53
N ASP A 316 41.95 28.54 -25.99
CA ASP A 316 41.46 28.60 -27.38
C ASP A 316 40.88 29.98 -27.76
N PHE A 317 40.26 30.69 -26.82
CA PHE A 317 39.44 31.87 -27.11
C PHE A 317 39.84 33.14 -26.36
N ARG A 318 40.96 33.14 -25.62
CA ARG A 318 41.39 34.23 -24.71
C ARG A 318 41.30 35.61 -25.34
N GLU A 319 41.91 35.78 -26.51
CA GLU A 319 41.97 37.07 -27.20
C GLU A 319 40.57 37.59 -27.56
N LYS A 320 39.66 36.70 -27.97
CA LYS A 320 38.26 37.06 -28.26
C LYS A 320 37.51 37.39 -26.98
N MET A 321 37.78 36.69 -25.88
CA MET A 321 37.18 36.96 -24.57
C MET A 321 37.61 38.32 -24.04
N LYS A 322 38.91 38.63 -24.07
CA LYS A 322 39.46 39.95 -23.73
C LYS A 322 38.88 41.04 -24.62
N GLY A 323 38.84 40.82 -25.94
CA GLY A 323 38.25 41.76 -26.90
C GLY A 323 36.75 42.01 -26.68
N ALA A 324 36.03 41.04 -26.11
CA ALA A 324 34.63 41.16 -25.72
C ALA A 324 34.44 41.70 -24.29
N GLY A 325 35.51 42.03 -23.56
CA GLY A 325 35.46 42.49 -22.17
C GLY A 325 35.03 41.40 -21.18
N LEU A 326 35.17 40.12 -21.53
CA LEU A 326 34.89 39.01 -20.63
C LEU A 326 36.08 38.75 -19.70
N PRO A 327 35.83 38.39 -18.43
CA PRO A 327 36.89 38.06 -17.48
C PRO A 327 37.65 36.79 -17.92
N VAL A 328 38.97 36.78 -17.73
CA VAL A 328 39.88 35.64 -17.98
C VAL A 328 40.70 35.37 -16.70
N GLU A 329 41.05 34.11 -16.44
CA GLU A 329 41.82 33.74 -15.22
C GLU A 329 43.33 33.74 -15.46
N LYS A 330 43.79 33.47 -16.68
CA LYS A 330 45.19 33.56 -17.09
C LYS A 330 45.41 34.87 -17.86
N GLU A 331 46.32 35.71 -17.35
CA GLU A 331 46.73 36.94 -18.04
C GLU A 331 47.40 36.68 -19.40
#